data_AF-A0A8T4PUL1-F1
#
_entry.id   AF-A0A8T4PUL1-F1
#
_cell.length_a   1.000
_cell.length_b   1.000
_cell.length_c   1.000
_cell.angle_alpha   90.00
_cell.angle_beta   90.00
_cell.angle_gamma   90.00
#
_symmetry.space_group_name_H-M   'P 1'
#
loop_
_entity.id
_entity.type
_entity.pdbx_description
1 polymer ?
#
loop_
_entity_poly.entity_id
_entity_poly.type
_entity_poly.pdbx_seq_one_letter_code
_entity_poly.pdbx_strand_id
1 'polypeptide(L)'
;MSKPDTNRVPAVVKPSDRTVVIPKHAIEVASGVFDLGTTTVDGEVLQGYMFIDYKKEFSHKPGHGGATTSTCFAFLSKGARWKNTEPYVLDTANSDGMNDSFVDIVTEVSLNAWDSQVPFEIFGNRNTSSVVDGADTVAPDNKNEIFFGSIAEPGAIAVTTVWGIFSGPPGGRKLVEFDAVFDDVDMLLATQLRWTTKTLQRMSLGMQLA
;
A
#
# COMPACT_ATOMS: atom_id res chain seq x y z
N MET A 1 -17.59 -11.71 -18.42
CA MET A 1 -16.13 -11.56 -18.51
C MET A 1 -15.50 -12.67 -17.69
N SER A 2 -14.54 -13.43 -18.24
CA SER A 2 -13.80 -14.43 -17.47
C SER A 2 -12.99 -13.72 -16.38
N LYS A 3 -13.03 -14.23 -15.14
CA LYS A 3 -12.21 -13.68 -14.05
C LYS A 3 -10.72 -13.68 -14.48
N PRO A 4 -9.96 -12.60 -14.24
CA PRO A 4 -8.52 -12.58 -14.48
C PRO A 4 -7.81 -13.66 -13.66
N ASP A 5 -6.67 -14.10 -14.17
CA ASP A 5 -5.83 -15.14 -13.57
C ASP A 5 -5.19 -14.60 -12.28
N THR A 6 -5.74 -14.95 -11.11
CA THR A 6 -5.22 -14.56 -9.78
C THR A 6 -4.04 -15.43 -9.34
N ASN A 7 -3.57 -16.35 -10.18
CA ASN A 7 -2.41 -17.15 -9.84
C ASN A 7 -1.21 -16.24 -9.58
N ARG A 8 -0.59 -16.42 -8.42
CA ARG A 8 0.65 -15.75 -8.09
C ARG A 8 1.77 -16.45 -8.84
N VAL A 9 2.64 -15.68 -9.47
CA VAL A 9 3.81 -16.20 -10.18
C VAL A 9 5.07 -15.55 -9.62
N PRO A 10 6.17 -16.30 -9.55
CA PRO A 10 7.49 -15.71 -9.45
C PRO A 10 7.74 -14.83 -10.68
N ALA A 11 7.94 -13.53 -10.48
CA ALA A 11 8.31 -12.58 -11.52
C ALA A 11 9.69 -12.01 -11.24
N VAL A 12 10.53 -11.92 -12.26
CA VAL A 12 11.87 -11.32 -12.14
C VAL A 12 11.76 -9.81 -12.31
N VAL A 13 12.14 -9.10 -11.25
CA VAL A 13 12.08 -7.66 -11.06
C VAL A 13 13.29 -7.03 -11.74
N LYS A 14 13.19 -6.65 -13.02
CA LYS A 14 14.36 -6.27 -13.87
C LYS A 14 15.24 -5.12 -13.36
N PRO A 15 14.74 -4.13 -12.59
CA PRO A 15 15.59 -3.13 -11.96
C PRO A 15 16.45 -3.69 -10.81
N SER A 16 16.14 -4.89 -10.30
CA SER A 16 16.77 -5.48 -9.12
C SER A 16 17.25 -6.94 -9.26
N ASP A 17 16.85 -7.61 -10.34
CA ASP A 17 17.02 -9.04 -10.59
C ASP A 17 16.49 -9.97 -9.48
N ARG A 18 15.54 -9.51 -8.65
CA ARG A 18 14.88 -10.34 -7.62
C ARG A 18 13.67 -11.06 -8.16
N THR A 19 13.31 -12.17 -7.51
CA THR A 19 12.15 -12.97 -7.87
C THR A 19 11.03 -12.74 -6.86
N VAL A 20 10.01 -11.96 -7.26
CA VAL A 20 8.84 -11.63 -6.43
C VAL A 20 7.65 -12.51 -6.72
N VAL A 21 6.90 -12.90 -5.68
CA VAL A 21 5.62 -13.58 -5.85
C VAL A 21 4.52 -12.52 -5.97
N ILE A 22 4.16 -12.20 -7.20
CA ILE A 22 3.17 -11.16 -7.53
C ILE A 22 2.01 -11.78 -8.32
N PRO A 23 0.85 -11.10 -8.38
CA PRO A 23 -0.19 -11.48 -9.33
C PRO A 23 0.40 -11.54 -10.74
N LYS A 24 0.07 -12.60 -11.50
CA LYS A 24 0.66 -12.83 -12.84
C LYS A 24 0.45 -11.70 -13.83
N HIS A 25 -0.61 -10.92 -13.65
CA HIS A 25 -0.90 -9.76 -14.50
C HIS A 25 -0.13 -8.50 -14.09
N ALA A 26 0.52 -8.49 -12.92
CA ALA A 26 1.21 -7.31 -12.42
C ALA A 26 2.53 -7.06 -13.20
N ILE A 27 2.75 -5.81 -13.58
CA ILE A 27 3.94 -5.38 -14.33
C ILE A 27 4.76 -4.45 -13.46
N GLU A 28 6.02 -4.76 -13.22
CA GLU A 28 6.90 -3.83 -12.51
C GLU A 28 7.19 -2.59 -13.37
N VAL A 29 6.85 -1.41 -12.84
CA VAL A 29 7.05 -0.12 -13.52
C VAL A 29 8.14 0.73 -12.87
N ALA A 30 8.47 0.45 -11.61
CA ALA A 30 9.63 0.97 -10.92
C ALA A 30 10.03 -0.02 -9.82
N SER A 31 11.23 0.14 -9.28
CA SER A 31 11.74 -0.73 -8.23
C SER A 31 10.77 -0.83 -7.04
N GLY A 32 10.20 -2.02 -6.84
CA GLY A 32 9.21 -2.28 -5.78
C GLY A 32 7.82 -1.67 -6.05
N VAL A 33 7.52 -1.27 -7.29
CA VAL A 33 6.24 -0.69 -7.72
C VAL A 33 5.71 -1.46 -8.92
N PHE A 34 4.52 -2.01 -8.78
CA PHE A 34 3.88 -2.86 -9.76
C PHE A 34 2.55 -2.26 -10.19
N ASP A 35 2.35 -2.12 -11.49
CA ASP A 35 1.09 -1.80 -12.12
C ASP A 35 0.21 -3.06 -12.12
N LEU A 36 -0.97 -2.99 -11.49
CA LEU A 36 -1.96 -4.07 -11.41
C LEU A 36 -2.98 -4.02 -12.56
N GLY A 37 -2.84 -3.06 -13.46
CA GLY A 37 -3.78 -2.78 -14.54
C GLY A 37 -4.99 -1.97 -14.08
N THR A 38 -5.99 -1.95 -14.95
CA THR A 38 -7.21 -1.18 -14.76
C THR A 38 -8.43 -2.06 -14.55
N THR A 39 -9.38 -1.56 -13.77
CA THR A 39 -10.72 -2.15 -13.61
C THR A 39 -11.80 -1.08 -13.75
N THR A 40 -13.06 -1.49 -13.94
CA THR A 40 -14.21 -0.58 -13.93
C THR A 40 -15.07 -0.83 -12.71
N VAL A 41 -15.27 0.20 -11.90
CA VAL A 41 -16.15 0.19 -10.73
C VAL A 41 -17.09 1.38 -10.84
N ASP A 42 -18.40 1.15 -10.76
CA ASP A 42 -19.45 2.17 -10.87
C ASP A 42 -19.33 3.10 -12.10
N GLY A 43 -18.82 2.56 -13.21
CA GLY A 43 -18.62 3.30 -14.46
C GLY A 43 -17.35 4.15 -14.51
N GLU A 44 -16.55 4.18 -13.45
CA GLU A 44 -15.23 4.80 -13.42
C GLU A 44 -14.14 3.76 -13.72
N VAL A 45 -13.12 4.16 -14.49
CA VAL A 45 -11.94 3.33 -14.72
C VAL A 45 -10.90 3.64 -13.65
N LEU A 46 -10.61 2.65 -12.82
CA LEU A 46 -9.62 2.72 -11.76
C LEU A 46 -8.34 2.01 -12.20
N GLN A 47 -7.21 2.53 -11.78
CA GLN A 47 -5.89 1.97 -11.98
C GLN A 47 -5.35 1.48 -10.64
N GLY A 48 -4.80 0.27 -10.61
CA GLY A 48 -4.23 -0.34 -9.42
C GLY A 48 -2.70 -0.26 -9.41
N TYR A 49 -2.12 0.00 -8.25
CA TYR A 49 -0.69 -0.13 -8.00
C TYR A 49 -0.44 -0.96 -6.75
N MET A 50 0.62 -1.76 -6.77
CA MET A 50 1.14 -2.49 -5.63
C MET A 50 2.56 -2.03 -5.31
N PHE A 51 2.81 -1.71 -4.05
CA PHE A 51 4.10 -1.30 -3.52
C PHE A 51 4.62 -2.39 -2.59
N ILE A 52 5.87 -2.81 -2.79
CA ILE A 52 6.55 -3.74 -1.90
C ILE A 52 7.62 -2.95 -1.13
N ASP A 53 7.45 -2.88 0.18
CA ASP A 53 8.45 -2.35 1.08
C ASP A 53 9.37 -3.46 1.56
N TYR A 54 10.67 -3.19 1.53
CA TYR A 54 11.71 -4.14 1.94
C TYR A 54 12.41 -3.66 3.21
N LYS A 55 12.92 -4.60 4.01
CA LYS A 55 13.89 -4.32 5.08
C LYS A 55 15.04 -3.47 4.52
N LYS A 56 15.64 -2.60 5.35
CA LYS A 56 16.72 -1.69 4.92
C LYS A 56 17.88 -2.41 4.20
N GLU A 57 18.23 -3.60 4.66
CA GLU A 57 19.30 -4.43 4.08
C GLU A 57 18.94 -4.98 2.69
N PHE A 58 17.64 -5.08 2.41
CA PHE A 58 17.05 -5.48 1.16
C PHE A 58 16.57 -4.28 0.34
N SER A 59 16.57 -3.05 0.88
CA SER A 59 16.18 -1.85 0.15
C SER A 59 17.20 -1.49 -0.93
N HIS A 60 16.72 -1.08 -2.10
CA HIS A 60 17.60 -0.60 -3.17
C HIS A 60 18.35 0.66 -2.73
N LYS A 61 19.68 0.68 -2.93
CA LYS A 61 20.45 1.91 -2.85
C LYS A 61 20.04 2.78 -4.05
N PRO A 62 19.63 4.05 -3.86
CA PRO A 62 19.40 4.94 -4.98
C PRO A 62 20.66 4.99 -5.85
N GLY A 63 20.52 4.79 -7.16
CA GLY A 63 21.63 4.90 -8.09
C GLY A 63 22.35 6.23 -7.91
N HIS A 64 23.68 6.21 -7.87
CA HIS A 64 24.54 7.39 -7.75
C HIS A 64 24.41 8.30 -9.00
N GLY A 65 23.36 9.13 -9.03
CA GLY A 65 23.22 10.27 -9.93
C GLY A 65 23.41 11.55 -9.13
N GLY A 66 24.44 12.32 -9.45
CA GLY A 66 24.79 13.54 -8.71
C GLY A 66 23.75 14.66 -8.83
N ALA A 67 23.78 15.52 -7.81
CA ALA A 67 23.20 16.86 -7.69
C ALA A 67 21.74 17.01 -7.18
N THR A 68 21.69 17.77 -6.06
CA THR A 68 20.63 18.66 -5.55
C THR A 68 19.33 18.03 -5.06
N THR A 69 19.15 18.04 -3.73
CA THR A 69 17.88 17.82 -3.00
C THR A 69 17.00 16.72 -3.58
N SER A 70 17.44 15.47 -3.49
CA SER A 70 16.57 14.36 -3.88
C SER A 70 15.41 14.28 -2.89
N THR A 71 14.22 14.69 -3.32
CA THR A 71 12.99 14.29 -2.63
C THR A 71 12.96 12.77 -2.70
N CYS A 72 13.08 12.08 -1.57
CA CYS A 72 13.01 10.61 -1.49
C CYS A 72 11.60 10.05 -1.78
N PHE A 73 10.77 10.84 -2.45
CA PHE A 73 9.38 10.57 -2.79
C PHE A 73 9.07 11.18 -4.15
N ALA A 74 8.09 10.60 -4.83
CA ALA A 74 7.49 11.10 -6.04
C ALA A 74 5.98 10.89 -5.97
N PHE A 75 5.19 11.77 -6.58
CA PHE A 75 3.75 11.63 -6.61
C PHE A 75 3.30 10.56 -7.60
N LEU A 76 2.30 9.76 -7.22
CA LEU A 76 1.64 8.83 -8.13
C LEU A 76 1.04 9.55 -9.33
N SER A 77 0.41 10.69 -9.07
CA SER A 77 -0.05 11.59 -10.11
C SER A 77 -0.39 12.96 -9.53
N LYS A 78 -0.08 14.02 -10.27
CA LYS A 78 -0.45 15.39 -9.87
C LYS A 78 -1.96 15.50 -9.64
N GLY A 79 -2.38 15.91 -8.45
CA GLY A 79 -3.79 16.13 -8.09
C GLY A 79 -4.55 14.88 -7.61
N ALA A 80 -3.95 13.68 -7.73
CA ALA A 80 -4.49 12.48 -7.11
C ALA A 80 -4.28 12.56 -5.60
N ARG A 81 -5.37 12.45 -4.84
CA ARG A 81 -5.39 12.45 -3.37
C ARG A 81 -6.73 11.88 -2.90
N TRP A 82 -6.81 11.51 -1.62
CA TRP A 82 -8.11 11.30 -0.96
C TRP A 82 -8.99 12.53 -1.10
N LYS A 83 -10.27 12.30 -1.41
CA LYS A 83 -11.28 13.38 -1.57
C LYS A 83 -12.32 13.36 -0.46
N ASN A 84 -12.53 12.19 0.14
CA ASN A 84 -13.49 11.95 1.21
C ASN A 84 -12.78 11.22 2.34
N THR A 85 -13.32 11.37 3.55
CA THR A 85 -12.97 10.54 4.70
C THR A 85 -13.57 9.15 4.52
N GLU A 86 -12.77 8.11 4.73
CA GLU A 86 -13.22 6.73 4.55
C GLU A 86 -12.81 5.86 5.76
N PRO A 87 -13.70 4.98 6.25
CA PRO A 87 -13.37 4.08 7.34
C PRO A 87 -12.34 3.03 6.89
N TYR A 88 -11.69 2.40 7.86
CA TYR A 88 -10.78 1.28 7.63
C TYR A 88 -11.20 0.03 8.40
N VAL A 89 -10.75 -1.13 7.94
CA VAL A 89 -10.93 -2.43 8.59
C VAL A 89 -9.55 -2.91 9.04
N LEU A 90 -9.49 -3.47 10.25
CA LEU A 90 -8.24 -3.93 10.85
C LEU A 90 -8.40 -5.34 11.38
N ASP A 91 -7.54 -6.25 10.95
CA ASP A 91 -7.30 -7.54 11.58
C ASP A 91 -6.08 -7.43 12.50
N THR A 92 -6.28 -7.74 13.78
CA THR A 92 -5.23 -7.67 14.81
C THR A 92 -4.51 -9.00 15.01
N ALA A 93 -4.97 -10.08 14.37
CA ALA A 93 -4.32 -11.38 14.44
C ALA A 93 -2.86 -11.28 13.98
N ASN A 94 -1.94 -11.81 14.77
CA ASN A 94 -0.51 -11.77 14.51
C ASN A 94 0.19 -12.97 15.15
N SER A 95 1.28 -13.42 14.55
CA SER A 95 2.05 -14.60 14.99
C SER A 95 2.93 -14.34 16.21
N ASP A 96 3.27 -13.06 16.48
CA ASP A 96 4.11 -12.64 17.60
C ASP A 96 3.36 -12.58 18.95
N GLY A 97 2.05 -12.88 18.97
CA GLY A 97 1.24 -12.92 20.18
C GLY A 97 1.02 -11.54 20.83
N MET A 98 1.09 -10.47 20.03
CA MET A 98 0.77 -9.12 20.49
C MET A 98 -0.71 -9.01 20.87
N ASN A 99 -0.96 -8.17 21.87
CA ASN A 99 -2.30 -7.90 22.33
C ASN A 99 -3.11 -7.10 21.28
N ASP A 100 -4.35 -7.50 21.03
CA ASP A 100 -5.23 -6.84 20.05
C ASP A 100 -5.41 -5.34 20.31
N SER A 101 -5.56 -4.94 21.57
CA SER A 101 -5.71 -3.53 21.95
C SER A 101 -4.43 -2.73 21.67
N PHE A 102 -3.26 -3.35 21.77
CA PHE A 102 -2.02 -2.70 21.41
C PHE A 102 -1.95 -2.45 19.90
N VAL A 103 -2.30 -3.44 19.08
CA VAL A 103 -2.33 -3.30 17.61
C VAL A 103 -3.32 -2.23 17.16
N ASP A 104 -4.51 -2.21 17.77
CA ASP A 104 -5.56 -1.22 17.51
C ASP A 104 -5.08 0.21 17.81
N ILE A 105 -4.56 0.46 19.02
CA ILE A 105 -4.05 1.79 19.43
C ILE A 105 -2.92 2.26 18.52
N VAL A 106 -1.99 1.37 18.17
CA VAL A 106 -0.84 1.72 17.34
C VAL A 106 -1.27 2.06 15.92
N THR A 107 -2.23 1.31 15.38
CA THR A 107 -2.80 1.58 14.05
C THR A 107 -3.48 2.94 14.06
N GLU A 108 -4.35 3.19 15.04
CA GLU A 108 -5.04 4.48 15.19
C GLU A 108 -4.06 5.65 15.32
N VAL A 109 -3.02 5.53 16.16
CA VAL A 109 -1.97 6.56 16.30
C VAL A 109 -1.25 6.80 14.97
N SER A 110 -1.00 5.75 14.20
CA SER A 110 -0.28 5.84 12.93
C SER A 110 -1.13 6.52 11.85
N LEU A 111 -2.44 6.26 11.81
CA LEU A 111 -3.38 6.91 10.89
C LEU A 111 -3.59 8.39 11.27
N ASN A 112 -3.80 8.67 12.56
CA ASN A 112 -3.93 10.04 13.08
C ASN A 112 -2.70 10.92 12.81
N ALA A 113 -1.50 10.32 12.79
CA ALA A 113 -0.29 11.04 12.41
C ALA A 113 -0.39 11.59 10.98
N TRP A 114 -1.10 10.90 10.08
CA TRP A 114 -1.32 11.34 8.70
C TRP A 114 -2.49 12.30 8.54
N ASP A 115 -3.58 12.09 9.27
CA ASP A 115 -4.69 13.06 9.30
C ASP A 115 -4.19 14.44 9.74
N SER A 116 -3.18 14.50 10.62
CA SER A 116 -2.54 15.76 11.03
C SER A 116 -1.75 16.48 9.93
N GLN A 117 -1.44 15.81 8.81
CA GLN A 117 -0.69 16.39 7.69
C GLN A 117 -1.59 17.07 6.66
N VAL A 118 -2.91 16.99 6.82
CA VAL A 118 -3.91 17.54 5.90
C VAL A 118 -5.04 18.26 6.63
N PRO A 119 -5.82 19.12 5.95
CA PRO A 119 -6.87 19.89 6.59
C PRO A 119 -8.16 19.10 6.88
N PHE A 120 -8.20 17.79 6.62
CA PHE A 120 -9.37 16.94 6.84
C PHE A 120 -8.92 15.53 7.25
N GLU A 121 -9.80 14.81 7.94
CA GLU A 121 -9.60 13.40 8.30
C GLU A 121 -9.61 12.54 7.03
N ILE A 122 -8.50 11.87 6.74
CA ILE A 122 -8.37 10.91 5.63
C ILE A 122 -9.02 9.60 6.08
N PHE A 123 -8.57 9.10 7.23
CA PHE A 123 -8.97 7.81 7.76
C PHE A 123 -10.06 8.03 8.80
N GLY A 124 -11.28 7.64 8.46
CA GLY A 124 -12.40 7.64 9.42
C GLY A 124 -12.23 6.56 10.49
N ASN A 125 -13.27 6.40 11.29
CA ASN A 125 -13.30 5.38 12.34
C ASN A 125 -13.09 3.95 11.80
N ARG A 126 -12.44 3.10 12.61
CA ARG A 126 -12.39 1.66 12.37
C ARG A 126 -13.80 1.09 12.22
N ASN A 127 -14.06 0.36 11.15
CA ASN A 127 -15.30 -0.38 10.94
C ASN A 127 -15.19 -1.78 11.56
N THR A 128 -15.72 -1.93 12.77
CA THR A 128 -15.73 -3.21 13.51
C THR A 128 -16.85 -4.17 13.07
N SER A 129 -17.73 -3.74 12.17
CA SER A 129 -18.79 -4.58 11.59
C SER A 129 -18.36 -5.25 10.28
N SER A 130 -17.19 -4.90 9.76
CA SER A 130 -16.57 -5.55 8.61
C SER A 130 -15.39 -6.39 9.04
N VAL A 131 -15.01 -7.35 8.19
CA VAL A 131 -13.85 -8.21 8.36
C VAL A 131 -12.88 -7.97 7.22
N VAL A 132 -11.58 -8.19 7.50
CA VAL A 132 -10.56 -8.25 6.47
C VAL A 132 -10.77 -9.51 5.63
N ASP A 133 -10.73 -9.39 4.31
CA ASP A 133 -10.72 -10.54 3.39
C ASP A 133 -9.52 -10.57 2.45
N GLY A 134 -8.66 -9.55 2.52
CA GLY A 134 -7.28 -9.59 2.08
C GLY A 134 -7.03 -8.78 0.81
N ALA A 135 -5.78 -8.33 0.64
CA ALA A 135 -5.41 -7.33 -0.36
C ALA A 135 -5.89 -7.61 -1.80
N ASP A 136 -6.53 -6.59 -2.37
CA ASP A 136 -7.26 -6.63 -3.62
C ASP A 136 -6.40 -6.29 -4.82
N THR A 137 -5.79 -7.33 -5.39
CA THR A 137 -4.84 -7.17 -6.50
C THR A 137 -5.47 -7.13 -7.91
N VAL A 138 -6.80 -7.22 -8.01
CA VAL A 138 -7.53 -7.30 -9.29
C VAL A 138 -8.55 -6.17 -9.45
N ALA A 139 -9.30 -5.86 -8.41
CA ALA A 139 -10.26 -4.77 -8.37
C ALA A 139 -10.54 -4.43 -6.90
N PRO A 140 -10.86 -3.16 -6.58
CA PRO A 140 -11.18 -2.77 -5.22
C PRO A 140 -12.55 -3.32 -4.80
N ASP A 141 -12.76 -3.43 -3.50
CA ASP A 141 -13.97 -3.97 -2.88
C ASP A 141 -14.74 -2.96 -1.99
N ASN A 142 -14.29 -1.71 -2.00
CA ASN A 142 -14.68 -0.58 -1.17
C ASN A 142 -14.31 -0.72 0.32
N LYS A 143 -13.24 -1.44 0.64
CA LYS A 143 -12.70 -1.51 1.99
C LYS A 143 -11.25 -1.07 2.01
N ASN A 144 -10.94 -0.20 2.95
CA ASN A 144 -9.55 0.09 3.27
C ASN A 144 -9.06 -0.91 4.32
N GLU A 145 -8.17 -1.83 3.97
CA GLU A 145 -7.80 -2.95 4.83
C GLU A 145 -6.39 -2.83 5.41
N ILE A 146 -6.24 -3.24 6.68
CA ILE A 146 -4.95 -3.34 7.36
C ILE A 146 -4.88 -4.69 8.06
N PHE A 147 -3.86 -5.49 7.77
CA PHE A 147 -3.70 -6.80 8.40
C PHE A 147 -2.28 -7.33 8.34
N PHE A 148 -2.06 -8.44 9.06
CA PHE A 148 -0.81 -9.18 9.09
C PHE A 148 -0.97 -10.48 8.31
N GLY A 149 0.07 -10.85 7.55
CA GLY A 149 0.03 -12.07 6.76
C GLY A 149 1.40 -12.44 6.20
N SER A 150 1.51 -13.67 5.70
CA SER A 150 2.76 -14.11 5.07
C SER A 150 2.94 -13.41 3.73
N ILE A 151 4.05 -12.68 3.61
CA ILE A 151 4.52 -12.16 2.33
C ILE A 151 5.60 -13.09 1.79
N ALA A 152 5.33 -13.77 0.68
CA ALA A 152 6.23 -14.78 0.12
C ALA A 152 7.53 -14.20 -0.47
N GLU A 153 7.68 -12.87 -0.53
CA GLU A 153 8.87 -12.21 -1.05
C GLU A 153 9.95 -12.07 0.03
N PRO A 154 11.14 -12.67 -0.14
CA PRO A 154 12.20 -12.59 0.86
C PRO A 154 12.60 -11.15 1.19
N GLY A 155 12.49 -10.80 2.47
CA GLY A 155 12.90 -9.50 2.98
C GLY A 155 11.91 -8.37 2.70
N ALA A 156 10.76 -8.65 2.07
CA ALA A 156 9.61 -7.76 2.11
C ALA A 156 9.09 -7.65 3.56
N ILE A 157 8.58 -6.47 3.92
CA ILE A 157 8.08 -6.17 5.26
C ILE A 157 6.65 -5.67 5.25
N ALA A 158 6.23 -5.14 4.12
CA ALA A 158 4.86 -4.77 3.86
C ALA A 158 4.59 -4.78 2.36
N VAL A 159 3.35 -5.07 2.01
CA VAL A 159 2.80 -4.85 0.67
C VAL A 159 1.64 -3.89 0.82
N THR A 160 1.55 -2.93 -0.09
CA THR A 160 0.42 -2.01 -0.15
C THR A 160 -0.18 -2.02 -1.53
N THR A 161 -1.48 -2.25 -1.62
CA THR A 161 -2.25 -2.06 -2.84
C THR A 161 -3.01 -0.74 -2.76
N VAL A 162 -3.08 -0.02 -3.87
CA VAL A 162 -3.81 1.24 -3.99
C VAL A 162 -4.60 1.26 -5.28
N TRP A 163 -5.87 1.63 -5.20
CA TRP A 163 -6.74 1.88 -6.34
C TRP A 163 -7.11 3.36 -6.46
N GLY A 164 -7.14 3.86 -7.69
CA GLY A 164 -7.54 5.25 -7.92
C GLY A 164 -7.61 5.68 -9.38
N ILE A 165 -7.98 6.94 -9.57
CA ILE A 165 -7.96 7.63 -10.86
C ILE A 165 -6.68 8.46 -10.94
N PHE A 166 -5.70 8.03 -11.72
CA PHE A 166 -4.39 8.68 -11.82
C PHE A 166 -4.14 9.41 -13.15
N SER A 167 -5.06 9.30 -14.11
CA SER A 167 -4.98 9.95 -15.42
C SER A 167 -6.11 10.97 -15.62
N GLY A 168 -6.17 11.63 -16.79
CA GLY A 168 -7.20 12.65 -17.07
C GLY A 168 -6.98 13.98 -16.33
N PRO A 169 -8.00 14.87 -16.25
CA PRO A 169 -7.89 16.17 -15.61
C PRO A 169 -7.52 16.07 -14.12
N PRO A 170 -6.56 16.86 -13.61
CA PRO A 170 -6.11 16.77 -12.21
C PRO A 170 -7.23 16.87 -11.16
N GLY A 171 -8.30 17.61 -11.44
CA GLY A 171 -9.44 17.74 -10.53
C GLY A 171 -10.22 16.44 -10.31
N GLY A 172 -10.24 15.55 -11.32
CA GLY A 172 -10.95 14.26 -11.27
C GLY A 172 -10.07 13.11 -10.76
N ARG A 173 -8.78 13.34 -10.55
CA ARG A 173 -7.87 12.33 -10.02
C ARG A 173 -8.10 12.15 -8.52
N LYS A 174 -8.18 10.90 -8.07
CA LYS A 174 -8.50 10.57 -6.68
C LYS A 174 -7.96 9.20 -6.30
N LEU A 175 -7.77 9.01 -5.01
CA LEU A 175 -7.72 7.68 -4.43
C LEU A 175 -9.13 7.18 -4.13
N VAL A 176 -9.27 5.86 -4.16
CA VAL A 176 -10.52 5.15 -3.91
C VAL A 176 -10.35 4.10 -2.83
N GLU A 177 -9.20 3.42 -2.77
CA GLU A 177 -8.99 2.34 -1.80
C GLU A 177 -7.50 2.09 -1.55
N PHE A 178 -7.17 1.59 -0.36
CA PHE A 178 -5.88 0.98 -0.06
C PHE A 178 -5.99 -0.28 0.80
N ASP A 179 -5.09 -1.23 0.56
CA ASP A 179 -4.88 -2.39 1.43
C ASP A 179 -3.43 -2.47 1.86
N ALA A 180 -3.19 -2.67 3.15
CA ALA A 180 -1.87 -2.82 3.72
C ALA A 180 -1.71 -4.18 4.40
N VAL A 181 -0.78 -4.98 3.88
CA VAL A 181 -0.37 -6.26 4.46
C VAL A 181 1.00 -6.09 5.08
N PHE A 182 1.14 -6.43 6.36
CA PHE A 182 2.40 -6.44 7.08
C PHE A 182 2.91 -7.88 7.20
N ASP A 183 4.20 -8.09 6.89
CA ASP A 183 4.75 -9.45 6.92
C ASP A 183 4.78 -9.99 8.35
N ASP A 184 4.15 -11.14 8.55
CA ASP A 184 3.99 -11.83 9.84
C ASP A 184 4.85 -13.10 9.95
N VAL A 185 5.79 -13.32 9.01
CA VAL A 185 6.66 -14.51 9.03
C VAL A 185 8.12 -14.14 9.20
N ASP A 186 8.65 -13.20 8.42
CA ASP A 186 10.08 -12.90 8.45
C ASP A 186 10.43 -11.74 9.39
N MET A 187 9.46 -11.11 10.06
CA MET A 187 9.64 -9.90 10.87
C MET A 187 9.23 -10.09 12.33
N LEU A 188 10.09 -9.64 13.26
CA LEU A 188 9.73 -9.42 14.66
C LEU A 188 9.07 -8.03 14.79
N LEU A 189 7.79 -7.99 15.20
CA LEU A 189 6.87 -6.84 15.16
C LEU A 189 7.31 -5.63 16.00
N ALA A 190 8.17 -5.79 17.01
CA ALA A 190 8.80 -4.67 17.73
C ALA A 190 9.62 -3.74 16.80
N THR A 191 10.09 -4.28 15.67
CA THR A 191 10.76 -3.52 14.61
C THR A 191 9.75 -2.86 13.69
N GLN A 192 8.62 -3.52 13.41
CA GLN A 192 7.59 -3.17 12.43
C GLN A 192 6.83 -1.89 12.80
N LEU A 193 6.68 -1.57 14.08
CA LEU A 193 6.11 -0.30 14.56
C LEU A 193 6.90 0.96 14.18
N ARG A 194 8.23 0.87 13.98
CA ARG A 194 9.01 1.99 13.43
C ARG A 194 8.85 2.11 11.91
N TRP A 195 8.30 1.07 11.27
CA TRP A 195 8.13 0.96 9.83
C TRP A 195 6.68 1.16 9.39
N THR A 196 5.66 0.87 10.20
CA THR A 196 4.27 1.24 9.93
C THR A 196 4.16 2.73 9.63
N THR A 197 4.84 3.57 10.42
CA THR A 197 4.93 5.00 10.14
C THR A 197 5.55 5.31 8.78
N LYS A 198 6.54 4.52 8.31
CA LYS A 198 7.27 4.70 7.03
C LYS A 198 6.58 4.08 5.80
N THR A 199 5.89 2.97 5.95
CA THR A 199 5.07 2.36 4.90
C THR A 199 3.84 3.23 4.67
N LEU A 200 3.17 3.66 5.75
CA LEU A 200 2.14 4.71 5.65
C LEU A 200 2.74 6.06 5.16
N GLN A 201 4.03 6.34 5.42
CA GLN A 201 4.76 7.49 4.85
C GLN A 201 4.89 7.44 3.33
N ARG A 202 5.10 6.27 2.74
CA ARG A 202 5.08 6.13 1.28
C ARG A 202 3.67 6.27 0.72
N MET A 203 2.65 5.81 1.46
CA MET A 203 1.25 6.02 1.09
C MET A 203 0.89 7.51 1.07
N SER A 204 1.23 8.29 2.10
CA SER A 204 0.87 9.72 2.13
C SER A 204 1.77 10.62 1.27
N LEU A 205 3.11 10.49 1.31
CA LEU A 205 4.01 11.37 0.54
C LEU A 205 4.03 11.06 -0.95
N GLY A 206 3.65 9.85 -1.35
CA GLY A 206 3.34 9.54 -2.75
C GLY A 206 2.04 10.18 -3.24
N MET A 207 1.22 10.73 -2.34
CA MET A 207 -0.18 11.07 -2.63
C MET A 207 -0.59 12.50 -2.27
N GLN A 208 0.12 13.24 -1.42
CA GLN A 208 -0.24 14.62 -1.11
C GLN A 208 1.00 15.48 -0.89
N LEU A 209 1.25 16.41 -1.81
CA LEU A 209 1.71 17.79 -1.61
C LEU A 209 1.85 18.48 -2.98
N ALA A 210 0.71 18.89 -3.53
CA ALA A 210 0.59 20.05 -4.42
C ALA A 210 -0.70 20.78 -4.11
#